data_AF-A0A432H5R5-F1
#
_entry.id   AF-A0A432H5R5-F1
#
_cell.length_a   1.000
_cell.length_b   1.000
_cell.length_c   1.000
_cell.angle_alpha   90.00
_cell.angle_beta   90.00
_cell.angle_gamma   90.00
#
_symmetry.space_group_name_H-M   'P 1'
#
loop_
_entity.id
_entity.type
_entity.pdbx_description
1 polymer ?
#
loop_
_entity_poly.entity_id
_entity_poly.type
_entity_poly.pdbx_seq_one_letter_code
_entity_poly.pdbx_strand_id
1 'polypeptide(L)'
;GDTQRHKMPHGRWTMRLNFLGQLLLVLCLLMLGTRLASWGSPDSTIGIVAARIYGGILNGMPLLSYRWTVDLFFSGILGVGLYWHFSGRTWCRFACPLAALMNIYARFSRFRIISDKKRCISCNVCTSVCHQGIDVMGFAQRGIPLEDPQCVRCSACIQECPTAVLQFGEVDADGRVIRLDRLEATARS
;
A
#
# COMPACT_ATOMS: atom_id res chain seq x y z
N GLY A 1 15.79 -6.16 -9.03
CA GLY A 1 14.50 -5.75 -8.46
C GLY A 1 13.32 -6.15 -9.33
N ASP A 2 13.35 -5.82 -10.63
CA ASP A 2 12.18 -5.98 -11.51
C ASP A 2 11.94 -7.37 -12.10
N THR A 3 12.92 -8.28 -12.03
CA THR A 3 12.77 -9.66 -12.51
C THR A 3 11.82 -10.49 -11.66
N GLN A 4 11.48 -10.06 -10.44
CA GLN A 4 10.63 -10.79 -9.49
C GLN A 4 9.19 -10.26 -9.41
N ARG A 5 8.75 -9.43 -10.37
CA ARG A 5 7.39 -8.86 -10.39
C ARG A 5 6.29 -9.93 -10.37
N HIS A 6 6.49 -11.01 -11.12
CA HIS A 6 5.55 -12.13 -11.22
C HIS A 6 5.36 -12.92 -9.91
N LYS A 7 6.28 -12.79 -8.94
CA LYS A 7 6.18 -13.48 -7.64
C LYS A 7 5.31 -12.74 -6.62
N MET A 8 4.81 -11.55 -6.98
CA MET A 8 3.93 -10.82 -6.09
C MET A 8 2.67 -11.65 -5.83
N PRO A 9 2.25 -11.85 -4.57
CA PRO A 9 1.02 -12.58 -4.30
C PRO A 9 -0.19 -11.76 -4.78
N HIS A 10 -1.07 -12.39 -5.53
CA HIS A 10 -2.32 -11.79 -6.01
C HIS A 10 -3.49 -12.40 -5.24
N GLY A 11 -4.49 -11.59 -4.88
CA GLY A 11 -5.74 -12.11 -4.32
C GLY A 11 -6.36 -11.24 -3.23
N ARG A 12 -7.60 -11.60 -2.86
CA ARG A 12 -8.39 -10.89 -1.85
C ARG A 12 -7.75 -10.93 -0.46
N TRP A 13 -7.09 -12.03 -0.13
CA TRP A 13 -6.42 -12.18 1.17
C TRP A 13 -5.21 -11.24 1.29
N THR A 14 -4.39 -11.19 0.25
CA THR A 14 -3.26 -10.25 0.14
C THR A 14 -3.72 -8.79 0.23
N MET A 15 -4.89 -8.45 -0.30
CA MET A 15 -5.47 -7.12 -0.16
C MET A 15 -5.76 -6.76 1.31
N ARG A 16 -6.20 -7.73 2.12
CA ARG A 16 -6.50 -7.52 3.54
C ARG A 16 -5.25 -7.27 4.38
N LEU A 17 -4.09 -7.80 3.96
CA LEU A 17 -2.82 -7.52 4.64
C LEU A 17 -2.44 -6.03 4.59
N ASN A 18 -2.98 -5.24 3.67
CA ASN A 18 -2.75 -3.78 3.65
C ASN A 18 -3.27 -3.09 4.92
N PHE A 19 -4.29 -3.64 5.59
CA PHE A 19 -4.79 -3.09 6.87
C PHE A 19 -3.78 -3.25 8.01
N LEU A 20 -2.85 -4.20 7.91
CA LEU A 20 -1.79 -4.39 8.91
C LEU A 20 -0.90 -3.14 9.03
N GLY A 21 -0.53 -2.53 7.89
CA GLY A 21 0.26 -1.31 7.88
C GLY A 21 -0.48 -0.12 8.47
N GLN A 22 -1.80 -0.03 8.27
CA GLN A 22 -2.62 1.02 8.90
C GLN A 22 -2.72 0.82 10.41
N LEU A 23 -2.87 -0.43 10.88
CA LEU A 23 -2.87 -0.76 12.30
C LEU A 23 -1.53 -0.40 12.95
N LEU A 24 -0.41 -0.71 12.29
CA LEU A 24 0.92 -0.33 12.76
C LEU A 24 1.07 1.20 12.86
N LEU A 25 0.60 1.94 11.86
CA LEU A 25 0.68 3.40 11.87
C LEU A 25 -0.17 4.02 13.01
N VAL A 26 -1.37 3.50 13.26
CA VAL A 26 -2.20 3.93 14.39
C VAL A 26 -1.50 3.63 15.72
N LEU A 27 -0.88 2.46 15.87
CA LEU A 27 -0.09 2.12 17.06
C LEU A 27 1.06 3.11 17.26
N CYS A 28 1.81 3.43 16.20
CA CYS A 28 2.88 4.43 16.25
C CYS A 28 2.36 5.81 16.66
N LEU A 29 1.23 6.27 16.12
CA LEU A 29 0.62 7.55 16.48
C LEU A 29 0.13 7.57 17.92
N LEU A 30 -0.42 6.47 18.42
CA LEU A 30 -0.82 6.34 19.83
C LEU A 30 0.40 6.38 20.76
N MET A 31 1.49 5.70 20.41
CA MET A 31 2.73 5.77 21.19
C MET A 31 3.34 7.17 21.17
N LEU A 32 3.33 7.84 20.02
CA LEU A 32 3.79 9.23 19.92
C LEU A 32 2.90 10.17 20.74
N GLY A 33 1.58 10.01 20.66
CA GLY A 33 0.61 10.81 21.38
C GLY A 33 0.73 10.67 22.90
N THR A 34 0.88 9.44 23.40
CA THR A 34 1.11 9.20 24.84
C THR A 34 2.44 9.80 25.31
N ARG A 35 3.48 9.76 24.48
CA ARG A 35 4.77 10.39 24.78
C ARG A 35 4.67 11.92 24.82
N LEU A 36 3.98 12.53 23.86
CA LEU A 36 3.75 13.98 23.83
C LEU A 36 2.90 14.44 25.01
N ALA A 37 1.85 13.70 25.37
CA ALA A 37 1.03 13.99 26.55
C ALA A 37 1.83 13.86 27.86
N SER A 38 2.72 12.86 27.96
CA SER A 38 3.62 12.71 29.12
C SER A 38 4.63 13.86 29.23
N TRP A 39 5.11 14.42 28.12
CA TRP A 39 6.06 15.53 28.12
C TRP A 39 5.39 16.90 28.32
N GLY A 40 4.19 17.10 27.76
CA GLY A 40 3.48 18.38 27.79
C GLY A 40 2.82 18.73 29.12
N SER A 41 2.51 17.75 29.97
CA SER A 41 1.84 18.01 31.25
C SER A 41 2.35 17.10 32.38
N PRO A 42 3.62 17.28 32.81
CA PRO A 42 4.29 16.39 33.76
C PRO A 42 3.60 16.28 35.13
N ASP A 43 2.98 17.36 35.62
CA ASP A 43 2.31 17.40 36.94
C ASP A 43 0.80 17.09 36.91
N SER A 44 0.25 16.80 35.74
CA SER A 44 -1.16 16.44 35.58
C SER A 44 -1.38 14.93 35.74
N THR A 45 -2.55 14.51 36.23
CA THR A 45 -2.97 13.09 36.27
C THR A 45 -2.86 12.41 34.91
N ILE A 46 -3.05 13.18 33.82
CA ILE A 46 -2.93 12.73 32.43
C ILE A 46 -1.47 12.37 32.10
N GLY A 47 -0.49 13.16 32.55
CA GLY A 47 0.94 12.89 32.33
C GLY A 47 1.43 11.63 33.05
N ILE A 48 0.99 11.42 34.29
CA ILE A 48 1.36 10.23 35.09
C ILE A 48 0.70 8.96 34.52
N VAL A 49 -0.57 9.03 34.12
CA VAL A 49 -1.28 7.90 33.48
C VAL A 49 -0.67 7.59 32.12
N ALA A 50 -0.35 8.60 31.31
CA ALA A 50 0.33 8.42 30.02
C ALA A 50 1.72 7.78 30.19
N ALA A 51 2.48 8.19 31.22
CA ALA A 51 3.77 7.59 31.54
C ALA A 51 3.66 6.13 32.02
N ARG A 52 2.61 5.79 32.79
CA ARG A 52 2.31 4.40 33.20
C ARG A 52 1.90 3.52 32.02
N ILE A 53 1.09 4.03 31.10
CA ILE A 53 0.70 3.33 29.86
C ILE A 53 1.93 3.14 28.96
N TYR A 54 2.73 4.18 28.74
CA TYR A 54 3.98 4.09 27.96
C TYR A 54 4.97 3.10 28.58
N GLY A 55 5.17 3.15 29.90
CA GLY A 55 6.00 2.21 30.65
C GLY A 55 5.48 0.78 30.62
N GLY A 56 4.16 0.58 30.68
CA GLY A 56 3.52 -0.73 30.57
C GLY A 56 3.59 -1.32 29.16
N ILE A 57 3.50 -0.49 28.11
CA ILE A 57 3.68 -0.94 26.72
C ILE A 57 5.15 -1.31 26.45
N LEU A 58 6.13 -0.58 27.01
CA LEU A 58 7.55 -0.90 26.81
C LEU A 58 8.06 -2.07 27.67
N ASN A 59 7.58 -2.21 28.92
CA ASN A 59 8.16 -3.11 29.92
C ASN A 59 7.17 -4.13 30.54
N GLY A 60 5.89 -4.14 30.14
CA GLY A 60 4.84 -4.93 30.80
C GLY A 60 4.88 -6.43 30.55
N MET A 61 5.54 -6.91 29.50
CA MET A 61 5.74 -8.35 29.24
C MET A 61 7.14 -8.62 28.64
N PRO A 62 7.97 -9.48 29.25
CA PRO A 62 9.35 -9.73 28.78
C PRO A 62 9.43 -10.40 27.40
N LEU A 63 8.36 -11.07 26.94
CA LEU A 63 8.26 -11.64 25.58
C LEU A 63 7.87 -10.63 24.49
N LEU A 64 7.39 -9.44 24.89
CA LEU A 64 6.85 -8.40 24.00
C LEU A 64 7.54 -7.05 24.22
N SER A 65 8.78 -7.07 24.73
CA SER A 65 9.60 -5.87 24.81
C SER A 65 9.73 -5.25 23.42
N TYR A 66 9.27 -4.02 23.26
CA TYR A 66 9.29 -3.26 22.00
C TYR A 66 10.66 -3.34 21.29
N ARG A 67 11.75 -3.33 22.06
CA ARG A 67 13.13 -3.43 21.58
C ARG A 67 13.44 -4.77 20.91
N TRP A 68 12.90 -5.89 21.41
CA TRP A 68 13.14 -7.21 20.82
C TRP A 68 12.16 -7.52 19.68
N THR A 69 10.89 -7.16 19.83
CA THR A 69 9.88 -7.44 18.80
C THR A 69 10.08 -6.56 17.56
N VAL A 70 10.44 -5.28 17.72
CA VAL A 70 10.64 -4.38 16.56
C VAL A 70 12.02 -4.57 15.94
N ASP A 71 13.09 -4.63 16.73
CA ASP A 71 14.45 -4.70 16.15
C ASP A 71 14.81 -6.10 15.64
N LEU A 72 14.47 -7.19 16.36
CA LEU A 72 14.82 -8.56 15.92
C LEU A 72 13.74 -9.19 15.02
N PHE A 73 12.46 -9.06 15.37
CA PHE A 73 11.41 -9.79 14.64
C PHE A 73 11.01 -9.07 13.34
N PHE A 74 10.79 -7.76 13.39
CA PHE A 74 10.43 -6.97 12.21
C PHE A 74 11.63 -6.67 11.30
N SER A 75 12.80 -6.27 11.83
CA SER A 75 13.98 -6.00 10.98
C SER A 75 14.76 -7.27 10.58
N GLY A 76 14.86 -8.26 11.47
CA GLY A 76 15.61 -9.50 11.22
C GLY A 76 14.80 -10.55 10.47
N ILE A 77 13.82 -11.16 11.13
CA ILE A 77 13.09 -12.33 10.59
C ILE A 77 12.19 -11.93 9.41
N LEU A 78 11.39 -10.86 9.56
CA LEU A 78 10.52 -10.37 8.50
C LEU A 78 11.28 -9.56 7.44
N GLY A 79 12.37 -8.88 7.81
CA GLY A 79 13.20 -8.16 6.84
C GLY A 79 13.97 -9.10 5.93
N VAL A 80 14.71 -10.06 6.50
CA VAL A 80 15.61 -10.95 5.75
C VAL A 80 14.87 -12.16 5.18
N GLY A 81 13.97 -12.78 5.94
CA GLY A 81 13.23 -13.96 5.50
C GLY A 81 12.22 -13.67 4.39
N LEU A 82 11.55 -12.51 4.46
CA LEU A 82 10.54 -12.10 3.49
C LEU A 82 11.18 -11.52 2.23
N TYR A 83 12.41 -11.00 2.29
CA TYR A 83 13.16 -10.47 1.14
C TYR A 83 13.62 -11.56 0.17
N TRP A 84 14.00 -12.75 0.67
CA TRP A 84 14.43 -13.85 -0.20
C TRP A 84 13.23 -14.54 -0.88
N HIS A 85 12.11 -14.66 -0.17
CA HIS A 85 10.95 -15.40 -0.68
C HIS A 85 9.95 -14.53 -1.46
N PHE A 86 9.70 -13.30 -1.00
CA PHE A 86 8.78 -12.37 -1.64
C PHE A 86 9.53 -11.18 -2.22
N SER A 87 9.03 -10.64 -3.34
CA SER A 87 9.60 -9.46 -4.00
C SER A 87 9.94 -8.36 -2.98
N GLY A 88 11.12 -7.72 -3.09
CA GLY A 88 11.63 -6.76 -2.10
C GLY A 88 10.74 -5.55 -1.78
N ARG A 89 9.61 -5.38 -2.49
CA ARG A 89 8.57 -4.36 -2.21
C ARG A 89 7.42 -4.86 -1.32
N THR A 90 7.42 -6.13 -0.91
CA THR A 90 6.34 -6.74 -0.13
C THR A 90 6.24 -6.13 1.27
N TRP A 91 7.40 -5.89 1.91
CA TRP A 91 7.48 -5.11 3.15
C TRP A 91 6.92 -3.69 2.99
N CYS A 92 7.35 -3.02 1.91
CA CYS A 92 6.90 -1.67 1.60
C CYS A 92 5.38 -1.61 1.40
N ARG A 93 4.72 -2.67 0.91
CA ARG A 93 3.26 -2.71 0.74
C ARG A 93 2.52 -2.99 2.06
N PHE A 94 2.95 -3.98 2.85
CA PHE A 94 2.14 -4.48 3.97
C PHE A 94 2.50 -3.92 5.33
N ALA A 95 3.78 -3.64 5.59
CA ALA A 95 4.26 -3.35 6.94
C ALA A 95 4.85 -1.93 7.07
N CYS A 96 5.17 -1.25 5.96
CA CYS A 96 5.74 0.08 6.03
C CYS A 96 4.67 1.13 6.41
N PRO A 97 4.85 1.88 7.53
CA PRO A 97 3.91 2.92 7.93
C PRO A 97 3.84 4.06 6.90
N LEU A 98 4.94 4.34 6.19
CA LEU A 98 4.96 5.35 5.14
C LEU A 98 4.02 4.98 3.97
N ALA A 99 3.92 3.70 3.61
CA ALA A 99 3.02 3.26 2.56
C ALA A 99 1.55 3.41 2.99
N ALA A 100 1.23 3.17 4.27
CA ALA A 100 -0.10 3.44 4.80
C ALA A 100 -0.50 4.92 4.64
N LEU A 101 0.45 5.84 4.90
CA LEU A 101 0.23 7.27 4.67
C LEU A 101 0.01 7.60 3.19
N MET A 102 0.83 7.03 2.30
CA MET A 102 0.69 7.23 0.85
C MET A 102 -0.66 6.72 0.31
N ASN A 103 -1.20 5.63 0.87
CA ASN A 103 -2.51 5.13 0.49
C ASN A 103 -3.65 6.10 0.83
N ILE A 104 -3.53 6.82 1.95
CA ILE A 104 -4.49 7.87 2.34
C ILE A 104 -4.45 9.00 1.32
N TYR A 105 -3.24 9.47 0.97
CA TYR A 105 -3.08 10.53 -0.02
C TYR A 105 -3.56 10.11 -1.42
N ALA A 106 -3.24 8.88 -1.84
CA ALA A 106 -3.64 8.32 -3.14
C ALA A 106 -5.17 8.18 -3.29
N ARG A 107 -5.92 8.10 -2.19
CA ARG A 107 -7.38 8.10 -2.21
C ARG A 107 -7.96 9.43 -2.71
N PHE A 108 -7.32 10.55 -2.36
CA PHE A 108 -7.75 11.89 -2.77
C PHE A 108 -7.29 12.29 -4.18
N SER A 109 -6.44 11.48 -4.81
CA SER A 109 -5.95 11.77 -6.15
C SER A 109 -7.00 11.44 -7.22
N ARG A 110 -7.30 12.42 -8.09
CA ARG A 110 -8.21 12.31 -9.24
C ARG A 110 -7.65 11.51 -10.43
N PHE A 111 -6.33 11.42 -10.53
CA PHE A 111 -5.67 10.64 -11.59
C PHE A 111 -5.91 9.13 -11.40
N ARG A 112 -6.40 8.45 -12.43
CA ARG A 112 -6.67 7.00 -12.43
C ARG A 112 -6.26 6.38 -13.77
N ILE A 113 -6.13 5.06 -13.77
CA ILE A 113 -6.00 4.29 -15.01
C ILE A 113 -7.41 3.91 -15.45
N ILE A 114 -7.80 4.35 -16.64
CA ILE A 114 -9.09 4.09 -17.24
C ILE A 114 -8.94 2.90 -18.18
N SER A 115 -9.98 2.07 -18.23
CA SER A 115 -9.99 0.85 -19.01
C SER A 115 -11.14 0.86 -20.02
N ASP A 116 -10.85 0.41 -21.24
CA ASP A 116 -11.88 0.18 -22.26
C ASP A 116 -12.30 -1.29 -22.29
N LYS A 117 -13.49 -1.57 -21.74
CA LYS A 117 -14.04 -2.92 -21.66
C LYS A 117 -14.11 -3.62 -23.03
N LYS A 118 -14.37 -2.88 -24.12
CA LYS A 118 -14.59 -3.47 -25.44
C LYS A 118 -13.33 -4.06 -26.06
N ARG A 119 -12.15 -3.55 -25.68
CA ARG A 119 -10.85 -3.96 -26.22
C ARG A 119 -10.13 -5.01 -25.35
N CYS A 120 -10.67 -5.33 -24.18
CA CYS A 120 -10.06 -6.27 -23.24
C CYS A 120 -10.30 -7.72 -23.66
N ILE A 121 -9.22 -8.50 -23.84
CA ILE A 121 -9.26 -9.93 -24.18
C ILE A 121 -8.98 -10.85 -22.97
N SER A 122 -8.96 -10.32 -21.74
CA SER A 122 -8.72 -11.08 -20.51
C SER A 122 -7.44 -11.93 -20.50
N CYS A 123 -6.35 -11.42 -21.10
CA CYS A 123 -5.06 -12.12 -21.20
C CYS A 123 -4.21 -12.15 -19.91
N ASN A 124 -4.65 -11.48 -18.84
CA ASN A 124 -4.01 -11.43 -17.51
C ASN A 124 -2.58 -10.85 -17.42
N VAL A 125 -2.01 -10.37 -18.53
CA VAL A 125 -0.64 -9.79 -18.58
C VAL A 125 -0.51 -8.54 -17.69
N CYS A 126 -1.54 -7.68 -17.67
CA CYS A 126 -1.53 -6.45 -16.87
C CYS A 126 -1.49 -6.72 -15.36
N THR A 127 -2.09 -7.82 -14.90
CA THR A 127 -2.04 -8.24 -13.50
C THR A 127 -0.67 -8.84 -13.16
N SER A 128 -0.12 -9.71 -14.01
CA SER A 128 1.16 -10.38 -13.73
C SER A 128 2.37 -9.44 -13.69
N VAL A 129 2.35 -8.35 -14.46
CA VAL A 129 3.41 -7.31 -14.44
C VAL A 129 3.24 -6.32 -13.28
N CYS A 130 2.10 -6.34 -12.59
CA CYS A 130 1.82 -5.39 -11.53
C CYS A 130 2.76 -5.61 -10.32
N HIS A 131 3.70 -4.70 -10.13
CA HIS A 131 4.63 -4.71 -8.99
C HIS A 131 3.94 -4.51 -7.63
N GLN A 132 2.63 -4.24 -7.60
CA GLN A 132 1.82 -4.14 -6.39
C GLN A 132 0.88 -5.34 -6.21
N GLY A 133 0.83 -6.27 -7.17
CA GLY A 133 -0.04 -7.45 -7.10
C GLY A 133 -1.53 -7.11 -7.18
N ILE A 134 -1.88 -6.01 -7.85
CA ILE A 134 -3.27 -5.57 -8.05
C ILE A 134 -3.85 -6.34 -9.23
N ASP A 135 -5.09 -6.81 -9.09
CA ASP A 135 -5.84 -7.47 -10.18
C ASP A 135 -6.35 -6.45 -11.20
N VAL A 136 -5.44 -5.91 -12.02
CA VAL A 136 -5.74 -4.88 -13.04
C VAL A 136 -6.71 -5.42 -14.10
N MET A 137 -6.57 -6.69 -14.49
CA MET A 137 -7.45 -7.34 -15.46
C MET A 137 -8.91 -7.34 -14.97
N GLY A 138 -9.14 -7.65 -13.69
CA GLY A 138 -10.48 -7.61 -13.12
C GLY A 138 -11.15 -6.25 -13.23
N PHE A 139 -10.41 -5.14 -13.04
CA PHE A 139 -10.95 -3.79 -13.26
C PHE A 139 -11.23 -3.52 -14.75
N ALA A 140 -10.32 -3.95 -15.64
CA ALA A 140 -10.47 -3.78 -17.09
C ALA A 140 -11.67 -4.52 -17.68
N GLN A 141 -11.93 -5.75 -17.22
CA GLN A 141 -13.09 -6.54 -17.65
C GLN A 141 -14.42 -5.94 -17.19
N ARG A 142 -14.42 -5.31 -16.00
CA ARG A 142 -15.58 -4.59 -15.48
C ARG A 142 -15.78 -3.22 -16.14
N GLY A 143 -14.77 -2.67 -16.81
CA GLY A 143 -14.82 -1.34 -17.41
C GLY A 143 -14.88 -0.22 -16.37
N ILE A 144 -14.38 -0.49 -15.17
CA ILE A 144 -14.29 0.51 -14.10
C ILE A 144 -12.89 1.11 -14.05
N PRO A 145 -12.75 2.38 -13.65
CA PRO A 145 -11.43 2.96 -13.42
C PRO A 145 -10.70 2.19 -12.31
N LEU A 146 -9.38 2.08 -12.41
CA LEU A 146 -8.54 1.42 -11.43
C LEU A 146 -8.49 2.25 -10.13
N GLU A 147 -9.42 1.95 -9.23
CA GLU A 147 -9.54 2.58 -7.92
C GLU A 147 -8.85 1.73 -6.84
N ASP A 148 -7.52 1.64 -6.94
CA ASP A 148 -6.70 1.01 -5.90
C ASP A 148 -5.68 2.04 -5.38
N PRO A 149 -5.69 2.38 -4.07
CA PRO A 149 -4.76 3.36 -3.49
C PRO A 149 -3.30 2.87 -3.53
N GLN A 150 -3.07 1.56 -3.68
CA GLN A 150 -1.73 0.98 -3.77
C GLN A 150 -1.10 1.20 -5.14
N CYS A 151 -1.87 1.60 -6.15
CA CYS A 151 -1.36 1.82 -7.50
C CYS A 151 -0.43 3.05 -7.53
N VAL A 152 0.88 2.83 -7.70
CA VAL A 152 1.87 3.93 -7.84
C VAL A 152 1.92 4.53 -9.25
N ARG A 153 1.05 4.07 -10.16
CA ARG A 153 0.95 4.57 -11.55
C ARG A 153 2.25 4.47 -12.38
N CYS A 154 3.00 3.38 -12.19
CA CYS A 154 4.27 3.11 -12.88
C CYS A 154 4.19 2.82 -14.40
N SER A 155 3.02 2.96 -15.03
CA SER A 155 2.70 2.66 -16.45
C SER A 155 3.00 1.24 -16.98
N ALA A 156 3.60 0.33 -16.18
CA ALA A 156 3.97 -1.01 -16.63
C ALA A 156 2.81 -1.84 -17.22
N CYS A 157 1.61 -1.73 -16.65
CA CYS A 157 0.43 -2.44 -17.18
C CYS A 157 -0.08 -1.89 -18.51
N ILE A 158 0.17 -0.61 -18.81
CA ILE A 158 -0.20 0.02 -20.09
C ILE A 158 0.79 -0.42 -21.17
N GLN A 159 2.08 -0.43 -20.85
CA GLN A 159 3.17 -0.75 -21.79
C GLN A 159 3.18 -2.22 -22.27
N GLU A 160 2.81 -3.15 -21.39
CA GLU A 160 2.78 -4.59 -21.70
C GLU A 160 1.41 -5.08 -22.19
N CYS A 161 0.42 -4.19 -22.32
CA CYS A 161 -0.90 -4.60 -22.78
C CYS A 161 -0.89 -4.82 -24.31
N PRO A 162 -1.15 -6.04 -24.82
CA PRO A 162 -1.08 -6.32 -26.25
C PRO A 162 -2.19 -5.62 -27.07
N THR A 163 -3.28 -5.21 -26.41
CA THR A 163 -4.44 -4.57 -27.06
C THR A 163 -4.61 -3.09 -26.68
N ALA A 164 -3.62 -2.50 -25.99
CA ALA A 164 -3.60 -1.09 -25.59
C ALA A 164 -4.91 -0.59 -24.92
N VAL A 165 -5.47 -1.39 -24.01
CA VAL A 165 -6.79 -1.18 -23.36
C VAL A 165 -6.76 -0.10 -22.29
N LEU A 166 -5.61 0.07 -21.64
CA LEU A 166 -5.45 0.88 -20.44
C LEU A 166 -4.86 2.24 -20.81
N GLN A 167 -5.40 3.32 -20.23
CA GLN A 167 -4.96 4.69 -20.48
C GLN A 167 -4.95 5.49 -19.18
N PHE A 168 -4.10 6.51 -19.08
CA PHE A 168 -4.16 7.45 -17.96
C PHE A 168 -5.27 8.48 -18.18
N GLY A 169 -5.90 8.92 -17.10
CA GLY A 169 -6.79 10.05 -17.15
C GLY A 169 -7.26 10.50 -15.77
N GLU A 170 -8.12 11.50 -15.76
CA GLU A 170 -8.72 12.09 -14.57
C GLU A 170 -10.18 11.63 -14.45
N VAL A 171 -10.54 11.25 -13.23
CA VAL A 171 -11.88 10.78 -12.87
C VAL A 171 -12.44 11.74 -11.82
N ASP A 172 -13.72 12.09 -11.97
CA ASP A 172 -14.45 12.92 -11.02
C ASP A 172 -14.79 12.16 -9.72
N ALA A 173 -15.26 12.87 -8.70
CA ALA A 173 -15.75 12.27 -7.46
C ALA A 173 -16.87 11.24 -7.70
N ASP A 174 -17.66 11.42 -8.76
CA ASP A 174 -18.74 10.52 -9.19
C ASP A 174 -18.27 9.33 -10.05
N GLY A 175 -16.95 9.14 -10.23
CA GLY A 175 -16.40 8.03 -11.01
C GLY A 175 -16.48 8.21 -12.53
N ARG A 176 -16.90 9.39 -13.01
CA ARG A 176 -16.98 9.71 -14.44
C ARG A 176 -15.62 10.18 -14.97
N VAL A 177 -15.27 9.77 -16.18
CA VAL A 177 -14.03 10.19 -16.84
C VAL A 177 -14.16 11.65 -17.29
N ILE A 178 -13.32 12.53 -16.76
CA ILE A 178 -13.28 13.96 -17.12
C ILE A 178 -12.36 14.15 -18.33
N ARG A 179 -11.15 13.60 -18.26
CA ARG A 179 -10.09 13.82 -19.25
C ARG A 179 -9.26 12.55 -19.42
N LEU A 180 -9.01 12.18 -20.66
CA LEU A 180 -8.03 11.15 -21.03
C LEU A 180 -6.72 11.83 -21.38
N ASP A 181 -5.63 11.34 -20.81
CA ASP A 181 -4.31 11.91 -21.03
C ASP A 181 -3.65 11.26 -22.25
N ARG A 182 -3.20 12.07 -23.20
CA ARG A 182 -2.56 11.60 -24.43
C ARG A 182 -1.05 11.58 -24.23
N LEU A 183 -0.58 10.84 -23.23
CA LEU A 183 0.84 10.65 -22.96
C LEU A 183 1.41 9.61 -23.93
N GLU A 184 2.67 9.79 -24.35
CA GLU A 184 3.41 8.85 -25.22
C GLU A 184 3.46 7.43 -24.63
N ALA A 185 3.43 7.31 -23.29
CA ALA A 185 3.31 6.02 -22.59
C ALA A 185 2.01 5.26 -22.89
N THR A 186 1.03 5.87 -23.55
CA THR A 186 -0.21 5.25 -24.03
C THR A 186 -0.16 4.98 -25.55
N ALA A 187 0.82 5.58 -26.24
CA ALA A 187 0.91 5.67 -27.69
C ALA A 187 1.83 4.60 -28.30
N ARG A 188 1.86 3.39 -27.73
CA ARG A 188 2.55 2.27 -28.39
C ARG A 188 1.66 1.80 -29.55
N SER A 189 1.93 2.38 -30.72
CA SER A 189 1.50 1.96 -32.06
C SER A 189 2.05 0.59 -32.41
#